data_AF-A0A920NP35-F1
#
_entry.id   AF-A0A920NP35-F1
#
_cell.length_a   1.000
_cell.length_b   1.000
_cell.length_c   1.000
_cell.angle_alpha   90.00
_cell.angle_beta   90.00
_cell.angle_gamma   90.00
#
_symmetry.space_group_name_H-M   'P 1'
#
loop_
_entity.id
_entity.type
_entity.pdbx_description
1 polymer ?
#
loop_
_entity_poly.entity_id
_entity_poly.type
_entity_poly.pdbx_seq_one_letter_code
_entity_poly.pdbx_strand_id
1 'polypeptide(L)' 'MKVECLGSCGTAPVVQINKGYHEGLSSQQFDKLLESFE' A
#
# COMPACT_ATOMS: atom_id res chain seq x y z
N MET A 1 1.46 3.30 14.46
CA MET A 1 1.11 4.72 14.23
C MET A 1 0.08 4.74 13.12
N LYS A 2 -1.04 5.44 13.28
CA LYS A 2 -2.04 5.55 12.20
C LYS A 2 -1.52 6.53 11.17
N VAL A 3 -1.60 6.16 9.89
CA VAL A 3 -1.31 7.09 8.80
C VAL A 3 -2.57 7.89 8.46
N GLU A 4 -2.38 9.12 8.02
CA GLU A 4 -3.45 9.95 7.49
C GLU A 4 -3.66 9.69 5.99
N CYS A 5 -4.50 10.49 5.34
CA CYS A 5 -4.76 10.38 3.91
C CYS A 5 -3.47 10.59 3.07
N LEU A 6 -3.21 9.67 2.14
CA LEU A 6 -2.07 9.70 1.23
C LEU A 6 -2.38 10.37 -0.13
N GLY A 7 -3.59 10.92 -0.30
CA GLY A 7 -3.98 11.65 -1.52
C GLY A 7 -4.21 10.78 -2.75
N SER A 8 -4.19 9.44 -2.62
CA SER A 8 -4.44 8.52 -3.73
C SER A 8 -5.85 7.89 -3.71
N CYS A 9 -6.86 8.75 -3.58
CA CYS A 9 -8.24 8.31 -3.43
C CYS A 9 -8.79 7.59 -4.68
N GLY A 10 -8.28 7.93 -5.87
CA GLY A 10 -8.76 7.38 -7.15
C GLY A 10 -8.31 5.93 -7.41
N THR A 11 -7.21 5.51 -6.81
CA THR A 11 -6.65 4.15 -6.91
C THR A 11 -6.60 3.47 -5.55
N ALA A 12 -7.39 3.95 -4.59
CA ALA A 12 -7.53 3.34 -3.28
C ALA A 12 -7.95 1.86 -3.41
N PRO A 13 -7.51 0.98 -2.49
CA PRO A 13 -6.69 1.24 -1.31
C PRO A 13 -5.20 1.41 -1.62
N VAL A 14 -4.49 2.22 -0.82
CA VAL A 14 -3.08 2.58 -1.02
C VAL A 14 -2.24 2.29 0.23
N VAL A 15 -1.02 1.79 0.00
CA VAL A 15 0.04 1.64 0.99
C VAL A 15 1.27 2.39 0.50
N GLN A 16 1.95 3.11 1.40
CA GLN A 16 3.24 3.73 1.11
C GLN A 16 4.36 3.01 1.87
N ILE A 17 5.39 2.57 1.14
CA ILE A 17 6.61 1.98 1.71
C ILE A 17 7.79 2.86 1.28
N ASN A 18 8.45 3.48 2.25
CA ASN A 18 9.45 4.53 2.01
C ASN A 18 8.89 5.64 1.12
N LYS A 19 9.36 5.73 -0.14
CA LYS A 19 8.92 6.72 -1.14
C LYS A 19 8.02 6.11 -2.22
N GLY A 20 7.73 4.80 -2.16
CA GLY A 20 6.92 4.10 -3.14
C GLY A 20 5.45 4.02 -2.72
N TYR A 21 4.55 4.27 -3.66
CA TYR A 21 3.11 4.00 -3.51
C TYR A 21 2.76 2.67 -4.16
N HIS A 22 1.99 1.87 -3.44
CA HIS A 22 1.40 0.62 -3.89
C HIS A 22 -0.12 0.75 -3.77
N GLU A 23 -0.82 0.73 -4.91
CA GLU A 23 -2.21 1.13 -5.03
C GLU A 23 -3.08 -0.02 -5.56
N GLY A 24 -4.39 0.04 -5.35
CA GLY A 24 -5.34 -0.97 -5.82
C GLY A 24 -5.13 -2.36 -5.20
N LEU A 25 -4.62 -2.43 -3.98
CA LEU A 25 -4.23 -3.69 -3.35
C LEU A 25 -5.43 -4.44 -2.76
N SER A 26 -5.53 -5.74 -3.04
CA SER A 26 -6.28 -6.70 -2.22
C SER A 26 -5.43 -7.25 -1.08
N SER A 27 -6.04 -7.86 -0.07
CA SER A 27 -5.30 -8.49 1.03
C SER A 27 -4.24 -9.47 0.55
N GLN A 28 -4.58 -10.31 -0.43
CA GLN A 28 -3.64 -11.30 -0.99
C GLN A 28 -2.45 -10.65 -1.73
N GLN A 29 -2.68 -9.52 -2.40
CA GLN A 29 -1.60 -8.77 -3.06
C GLN A 29 -0.71 -8.05 -2.04
N PHE A 30 -1.31 -7.59 -0.94
CA PHE A 30 -0.57 -6.98 0.16
C PHE A 30 0.33 -8.00 0.87
N ASP A 31 -0.17 -9.20 1.13
CA ASP A 31 0.63 -10.28 1.74
C ASP A 31 1.85 -10.63 0.86
N LYS A 32 1.63 -10.82 -0.45
CA LYS A 32 2.72 -11.05 -1.43
C LYS A 32 3.71 -9.89 -1.52
N LEU A 33 3.22 -8.66 -1.37
CA LEU A 33 4.08 -7.47 -1.36
C LEU A 33 5.01 -7.50 -0.14
N LEU A 34 4.50 -7.88 1.04
CA LEU A 34 5.31 -8.00 2.24
C LEU A 34 6.35 -9.12 2.13
N GLU A 35 5.96 -10.29 1.61
CA GLU A 35 6.89 -11.41 1.35
C GLU A 35 8.03 -11.02 0.40
N SER A 36 7.83 -10.05 -0.49
CA SER A 36 8.87 -9.58 -1.42
C SER A 36 9.99 -8.76 -0.77
N PHE A 37 9.83 -8.37 0.50
CA PHE A 37 10.81 -7.61 1.26
C PHE A 37 11.58 -8.45 2.31
N GLU A 38 11.29 -9.75 2.40
CA GLU A 38 12.04 -10.70 3.24
C GLU A 38 13.38 -11.12 2.63
#